data_AF-A0A9D1ES68-F1
#
_entry.id   AF-A0A9D1ES68-F1
#
_cell.length_a   1.000
_cell.length_b   1.000
_cell.length_c   1.000
_cell.angle_alpha   90.00
_cell.angle_beta   90.00
_cell.angle_gamma   90.00
#
_symmetry.space_group_name_H-M   'P 1'
#
loop_
_entity.id
_entity.type
_entity.pdbx_description
1 polymer ?
#
loop_
_entity_poly.entity_id
_entity_poly.type
_entity_poly.pdbx_seq_one_letter_code
_entity_poly.pdbx_strand_id
1 'polypeptide(L)'
;MTEREAYRVLGIPPGVPKDQIKKRYRKLMLQLHPDALAASGEFDLSLAQKITLAYSVLKKSMEAENPDASRPDKSPAAKKSRPAWDAPLNPYAYREREILHYAEAFDGSVLGSFCVARGKYLWKTEEDFPLFLQSVYRCGKELLDEIDAALGRKKAPAIRQTLQAELTYLLAQQFIDGPALLEELAQKDPGAPEENPVYVLPAMLENAGYRIKPAAGERLLPSSLRKHRLYLKTQAGEEAGYLSFPDDRLYYVVIPLFEQRRVQVRVQADGPAVSRAGNPAGACQRLRLWMRFSPENRVRMPENLNLRIEALLKRYR
;
A
#
# COMPACT_ATOMS: atom_id res chain seq x y z
N MET A 1 1.01 42.34 -28.83
CA MET A 1 2.46 42.07 -28.82
C MET A 1 2.80 41.25 -30.03
N THR A 2 3.77 41.69 -30.82
CA THR A 2 4.23 41.00 -32.04
C THR A 2 5.24 39.90 -31.72
N GLU A 3 5.51 38.99 -32.66
CA GLU A 3 6.46 37.88 -32.42
C GLU A 3 7.89 38.40 -32.12
N ARG A 4 8.33 39.43 -32.86
CA ARG A 4 9.63 40.09 -32.65
C ARG A 4 9.72 40.75 -31.27
N GLU A 5 8.63 41.34 -30.78
CA GLU A 5 8.56 41.88 -29.43
C GLU A 5 8.61 40.77 -28.37
N ALA A 6 7.96 39.63 -28.61
CA ALA A 6 7.97 38.51 -27.68
C ALA A 6 9.37 37.90 -27.50
N TYR A 7 10.15 37.76 -28.59
CA TYR A 7 11.56 37.37 -28.52
C TYR A 7 12.40 38.38 -27.70
N ARG A 8 12.15 39.68 -27.89
CA ARG A 8 12.82 40.76 -27.14
C ARG A 8 12.49 40.70 -25.64
N VAL A 9 11.23 40.44 -25.28
CA VAL A 9 10.79 40.32 -23.88
C VAL A 9 11.42 39.09 -23.18
N LEU A 10 11.61 37.98 -23.90
CA LEU A 10 12.29 36.79 -23.36
C LEU A 10 13.82 36.88 -23.43
N GLY A 11 14.37 37.95 -24.03
CA GLY A 11 15.80 38.18 -24.17
C GLY A 11 16.52 37.11 -24.99
N ILE A 12 15.88 36.63 -26.07
CA ILE A 12 16.40 35.60 -26.98
C ILE A 12 16.33 36.07 -28.43
N PRO A 13 17.30 35.70 -29.28
CA PRO A 13 17.25 36.04 -30.70
C PRO A 13 16.12 35.28 -31.41
N PRO A 14 15.56 35.84 -32.51
CA PRO A 14 14.56 35.14 -33.32
C PRO A 14 15.19 33.92 -34.01
N GLY A 15 14.44 32.81 -34.11
CA GLY A 15 14.90 31.56 -34.73
C GLY A 15 15.54 30.53 -33.78
N VAL A 16 15.47 30.77 -32.47
CA VAL A 16 15.96 29.83 -31.44
C VAL A 16 15.06 28.58 -31.34
N PRO A 17 15.63 27.36 -31.20
CA PRO A 17 14.85 26.13 -31.14
C PRO A 17 13.89 26.09 -29.95
N LYS A 18 12.76 25.37 -30.14
CA LYS A 18 11.59 25.36 -29.25
C LYS A 18 11.92 25.07 -27.79
N ASP A 19 12.88 24.19 -27.54
CA ASP A 19 13.30 23.78 -26.20
C ASP A 19 14.07 24.86 -25.46
N GLN A 20 14.84 25.68 -26.18
CA GLN A 20 15.57 26.80 -25.60
C GLN A 20 14.62 27.95 -25.21
N ILE A 21 13.55 28.18 -25.98
CA ILE A 21 12.48 29.14 -25.62
C ILE A 21 11.79 28.73 -24.31
N LYS A 22 11.41 27.45 -24.19
CA LYS A 22 10.82 26.90 -22.96
C LYS A 22 11.76 26.98 -21.77
N LYS A 23 13.04 26.63 -21.96
CA LYS A 23 14.06 26.68 -20.92
C LYS A 23 14.28 28.11 -20.42
N ARG A 24 14.29 29.09 -21.34
CA ARG A 24 14.44 30.50 -20.99
C ARG A 24 13.22 31.05 -20.23
N TYR A 25 12.02 30.74 -20.69
CA TYR A 25 10.77 31.10 -19.98
C TYR A 25 10.75 30.56 -18.55
N ARG A 26 11.07 29.27 -18.35
CA ARG A 26 11.13 28.67 -17.00
C ARG A 26 12.15 29.38 -16.11
N LYS A 27 13.34 29.69 -16.65
CA LYS A 27 14.39 30.41 -15.90
C LYS A 27 13.93 31.81 -15.48
N LEU A 28 13.25 32.55 -16.35
CA LEU A 28 12.74 33.89 -16.04
C LEU A 28 11.61 33.86 -15.00
N MET A 29 10.68 32.91 -15.11
CA MET A 29 9.59 32.76 -14.12
C MET A 29 10.11 32.33 -12.73
N LEU A 30 11.16 31.51 -12.68
CA LEU A 30 11.82 31.14 -11.43
C LEU A 30 12.51 32.34 -10.76
N GLN A 31 13.11 33.24 -11.55
CA GLN A 31 13.71 34.48 -11.04
C GLN A 31 12.68 35.50 -10.56
N LEU A 32 11.44 35.40 -11.06
CA LEU A 32 10.32 36.26 -10.71
C LEU A 32 9.37 35.60 -9.69
N HIS A 33 9.80 34.53 -9.02
CA HIS A 33 8.98 33.90 -7.98
C HIS A 33 8.96 34.77 -6.71
N PRO A 34 7.80 34.94 -6.02
CA PRO A 34 7.70 35.78 -4.83
C PRO A 34 8.69 35.39 -3.72
N ASP A 35 8.99 34.10 -3.57
CA ASP A 35 9.97 33.61 -2.59
C ASP A 35 11.44 33.95 -2.94
N ALA A 36 11.75 34.19 -4.23
CA ALA A 36 13.09 34.58 -4.67
C ALA A 36 13.33 36.11 -4.55
N LEU A 37 12.25 36.90 -4.57
CA LEU A 37 12.28 38.37 -4.54
C LEU A 37 12.03 38.98 -3.15
N ALA A 38 11.79 38.16 -2.12
CA ALA A 38 11.62 38.61 -0.74
C ALA A 38 12.85 39.36 -0.16
N ALA A 39 14.00 39.36 -0.85
CA ALA A 39 15.20 40.10 -0.47
C ALA A 39 15.38 41.47 -1.16
N SER A 40 14.60 41.79 -2.21
CA SER A 40 14.71 43.06 -2.96
C SER A 40 13.30 43.52 -3.33
N GLY A 41 12.70 44.34 -2.48
CA GLY A 41 11.26 44.60 -2.36
C GLY A 41 10.51 45.27 -3.51
N GLU A 42 10.68 44.81 -4.76
CA GLU A 42 9.78 45.17 -5.87
C GLU A 42 9.41 43.91 -6.66
N PHE A 43 8.28 43.29 -6.27
CA PHE A 43 7.66 42.22 -7.04
C PHE A 43 6.90 42.83 -8.21
N ASP A 44 7.55 42.87 -9.38
CA ASP A 44 6.95 43.49 -10.57
C ASP A 44 5.95 42.52 -11.24
N LEU A 45 4.72 42.47 -10.70
CA LEU A 45 3.56 41.74 -11.24
C LEU A 45 3.36 41.99 -12.73
N SER A 46 3.63 43.22 -13.17
CA SER A 46 3.54 43.66 -14.56
C SER A 46 4.52 42.89 -15.46
N LEU A 47 5.73 42.65 -14.97
CA LEU A 47 6.79 41.97 -15.71
C LEU A 47 6.50 40.47 -15.89
N ALA A 48 6.01 39.79 -14.85
CA ALA A 48 5.63 38.38 -14.91
C ALA A 48 4.48 38.13 -15.90
N GLN A 49 3.48 39.02 -15.91
CA GLN A 49 2.38 38.97 -16.87
C GLN A 49 2.88 39.20 -18.30
N LYS A 50 3.81 40.15 -18.49
CA LYS A 50 4.41 40.46 -19.79
C LYS A 50 5.22 39.30 -20.35
N ILE A 51 5.98 38.58 -19.51
CA ILE A 51 6.75 37.38 -19.88
C ILE A 51 5.82 36.22 -20.25
N THR A 52 4.74 36.03 -19.49
CA THR A 52 3.72 35.00 -19.78
C THR A 52 3.04 35.27 -21.12
N LEU A 53 2.67 36.53 -21.36
CA LEU A 53 2.10 36.95 -22.64
C LEU A 53 3.09 36.69 -23.78
N ALA A 54 4.39 36.94 -23.59
CA ALA A 54 5.42 36.77 -24.62
C ALA A 54 5.59 35.31 -25.02
N TYR A 55 5.67 34.43 -24.02
CA TYR A 55 5.70 32.99 -24.28
C TYR A 55 4.43 32.48 -24.99
N SER A 56 3.25 33.02 -24.65
CA SER A 56 2.00 32.60 -25.28
C SER A 56 1.92 32.93 -26.78
N VAL A 57 2.47 34.08 -27.19
CA VAL A 57 2.52 34.52 -28.60
C VAL A 57 3.47 33.63 -29.40
N LEU A 58 4.66 33.35 -28.86
CA LEU A 58 5.61 32.43 -29.51
C LEU A 58 5.04 31.02 -29.61
N LYS A 59 4.41 30.51 -28.54
CA LYS A 59 3.78 29.18 -28.54
C LYS A 59 2.70 29.05 -29.62
N LYS A 60 1.86 30.07 -29.81
CA LYS A 60 0.83 30.07 -30.86
C LYS A 60 1.42 30.11 -32.27
N SER A 61 2.48 30.89 -32.49
CA SER A 61 3.21 30.90 -33.77
C SER A 61 3.80 29.51 -34.09
N MET A 62 4.36 28.86 -33.07
CA MET A 62 4.93 27.50 -33.18
C MET A 62 3.91 26.38 -33.43
N GLU A 63 2.65 26.61 -33.07
CA GLU A 63 1.50 25.72 -33.31
C GLU A 63 0.88 25.98 -34.70
N ALA A 64 1.00 27.20 -35.23
CA ALA A 64 0.51 27.57 -36.57
C ALA A 64 1.41 27.06 -37.72
N GLU A 65 2.70 26.86 -37.49
CA GLU A 65 3.65 26.32 -38.49
C GLU A 65 3.55 24.79 -38.71
N ASN A 66 2.75 24.06 -37.91
CA ASN A 66 2.47 22.63 -38.10
C ASN A 66 0.95 22.41 -38.20
N PRO A 67 0.35 22.44 -39.40
CA PRO A 67 -1.09 22.26 -39.55
C PRO A 67 -1.58 20.82 -39.37
N ASP A 68 -0.69 19.83 -39.25
CA ASP A 68 -1.04 18.40 -39.35
C ASP A 68 -0.98 17.63 -38.02
N ALA A 69 -1.59 18.20 -36.98
CA ALA A 69 -1.91 17.48 -35.75
C ALA A 69 -3.28 17.94 -35.21
N SER A 70 -4.31 17.31 -35.78
CA SER A 70 -5.59 16.98 -35.13
C SER A 70 -6.40 18.12 -34.49
N ARG A 71 -7.42 18.55 -35.23
CA ARG A 71 -8.64 19.17 -34.69
C ARG A 71 -9.21 18.32 -33.54
N PRO A 72 -9.49 18.87 -32.35
CA PRO A 72 -10.27 18.15 -31.35
C PRO A 72 -11.75 18.33 -31.68
N ASP A 73 -12.37 17.24 -32.13
CA ASP A 73 -13.82 17.14 -32.13
C ASP A 73 -14.33 17.20 -30.69
N LYS A 74 -15.35 18.02 -30.45
CA LYS A 74 -15.90 18.26 -29.11
C LYS A 74 -16.77 17.07 -28.73
N SER A 75 -16.22 16.18 -27.91
CA SER A 75 -16.98 15.17 -27.16
C SER A 75 -16.64 15.28 -25.66
N PRO A 76 -17.60 15.04 -24.74
CA PRO A 76 -17.55 15.59 -23.39
C PRO A 76 -16.55 14.84 -22.50
N ALA A 77 -15.60 15.59 -21.95
CA ALA A 77 -14.87 15.33 -20.70
C ALA A 77 -14.55 13.86 -20.36
N ALA A 78 -13.73 13.21 -21.19
CA ALA A 78 -12.95 12.07 -20.70
C ALA A 78 -11.87 12.61 -19.74
N LYS A 79 -12.07 12.38 -18.44
CA LYS A 79 -11.13 12.68 -17.35
C LYS A 79 -9.72 12.24 -17.77
N LYS A 80 -8.79 13.20 -17.88
CA LYS A 80 -7.35 12.94 -17.99
C LYS A 80 -6.98 11.92 -16.91
N SER A 81 -6.57 10.71 -17.32
CA SER A 81 -6.27 9.64 -16.38
C SER A 81 -5.16 10.11 -15.45
N ARG A 82 -5.42 9.99 -14.14
CA ARG A 82 -4.43 10.16 -13.08
C ARG A 82 -3.22 9.27 -13.36
N PRO A 83 -2.01 9.60 -12.87
CA PRO A 83 -0.86 8.72 -13.02
C PRO A 83 -1.27 7.32 -12.53
N ALA A 84 -1.25 6.34 -13.43
CA ALA A 84 -1.56 4.96 -13.08
C ALA A 84 -0.47 4.52 -12.10
N TRP A 85 -0.86 4.20 -10.87
CA TRP A 85 0.04 3.55 -9.94
C TRP A 85 0.49 2.23 -10.57
N ASP A 86 1.80 1.99 -10.64
CA ASP A 86 2.36 0.84 -11.35
C ASP A 86 2.35 -0.40 -10.46
N ALA A 87 1.16 -0.90 -10.17
CA ALA A 87 0.97 -2.18 -9.47
C ALA A 87 -0.10 -3.03 -10.15
N PRO A 88 -0.02 -4.37 -10.06
CA PRO A 88 -1.05 -5.25 -10.57
C PRO A 88 -2.42 -4.90 -9.98
N LEU A 89 -3.47 -5.09 -10.77
CA LEU A 89 -4.84 -4.83 -10.36
C LEU A 89 -5.55 -6.14 -9.98
N ASN A 90 -6.31 -6.11 -8.89
CA ASN A 90 -7.34 -7.11 -8.63
C ASN A 90 -8.71 -6.55 -9.04
N PRO A 91 -9.20 -6.82 -10.28
CA PRO A 91 -10.48 -6.28 -10.73
C PRO A 91 -11.66 -6.76 -9.86
N TYR A 92 -11.50 -7.90 -9.19
CA TYR A 92 -12.52 -8.53 -8.34
C TYR A 92 -12.52 -8.04 -6.89
N ALA A 93 -11.61 -7.14 -6.49
CA ALA A 93 -11.63 -6.57 -5.14
C ALA A 93 -12.97 -5.85 -4.89
N TYR A 94 -13.48 -5.91 -3.66
CA TYR A 94 -14.81 -5.43 -3.32
C TYR A 94 -14.99 -3.94 -3.65
N ARG A 95 -13.95 -3.14 -3.36
CA ARG A 95 -13.92 -1.71 -3.66
C ARG A 95 -12.50 -1.23 -3.92
N GLU A 96 -12.38 -0.08 -4.58
CA GLU A 96 -11.10 0.61 -4.70
C GLU A 96 -10.61 1.14 -3.35
N ARG A 97 -9.29 1.20 -3.18
CA ARG A 97 -8.62 1.79 -2.02
C ARG A 97 -7.74 2.96 -2.46
N GLU A 98 -7.39 3.82 -1.51
CA GLU A 98 -6.41 4.88 -1.73
C GLU A 98 -4.99 4.28 -1.77
N ILE A 99 -4.07 4.88 -2.54
CA ILE A 99 -2.64 4.66 -2.39
C ILE A 99 -2.10 5.86 -1.66
N LEU A 100 -1.51 5.63 -0.50
CA LEU A 100 -1.03 6.70 0.38
C LEU A 100 0.49 6.83 0.29
N HIS A 101 0.98 8.05 0.42
CA HIS A 101 2.40 8.36 0.51
C HIS A 101 2.64 9.34 1.64
N TYR A 102 3.81 9.26 2.30
CA TYR A 102 4.18 10.22 3.32
C TYR A 102 4.48 11.58 2.70
N ALA A 103 4.05 12.64 3.37
CA ALA A 103 4.57 13.98 3.16
C ALA A 103 5.75 14.17 4.11
N GLU A 104 6.93 14.42 3.56
CA GLU A 104 8.16 14.60 4.32
C GLU A 104 8.60 16.07 4.30
N ALA A 105 9.10 16.55 5.44
CA ALA A 105 9.81 17.82 5.51
C ALA A 105 11.24 17.68 4.94
N PHE A 106 11.96 18.79 4.84
CA PHE A 106 13.33 18.80 4.30
C PHE A 106 14.31 17.95 5.13
N ASP A 107 14.00 17.75 6.41
CA ASP A 107 14.78 16.95 7.36
C ASP A 107 14.36 15.47 7.38
N GLY A 108 13.43 15.07 6.50
CA GLY A 108 12.88 13.72 6.44
C GLY A 108 11.83 13.41 7.51
N SER A 109 11.41 14.40 8.31
CA SER A 109 10.33 14.18 9.28
C SER A 109 8.98 14.04 8.59
N VAL A 110 8.18 13.07 9.04
CA VAL A 110 6.85 12.80 8.48
C VAL A 110 5.85 13.86 8.96
N LEU A 111 5.38 14.70 8.04
CA LEU A 111 4.37 15.73 8.28
C LEU A 111 2.94 15.18 8.20
N GLY A 112 2.73 14.11 7.44
CA GLY A 112 1.43 13.48 7.26
C GLY A 112 1.44 12.47 6.12
N SER A 113 0.25 12.05 5.67
CA SER A 113 0.09 11.22 4.48
C SER A 113 -0.98 11.78 3.54
N PHE A 114 -0.79 11.60 2.24
CA PHE A 114 -1.73 12.04 1.21
C PHE A 114 -1.96 10.96 0.16
N CYS A 115 -3.08 11.08 -0.55
CA CYS A 115 -3.50 10.12 -1.57
C CYS A 115 -2.85 10.45 -2.92
N VAL A 116 -2.06 9.53 -3.46
CA VAL A 116 -1.38 9.66 -4.77
C VAL A 116 -2.16 8.98 -5.90
N ALA A 117 -2.93 7.95 -5.58
CA ALA A 117 -3.78 7.24 -6.52
C ALA A 117 -4.98 6.59 -5.81
N ARG A 118 -5.98 6.15 -6.57
CA ARG A 118 -7.09 5.34 -6.05
C ARG A 118 -7.41 4.25 -7.08
N GLY A 119 -7.55 3.02 -6.63
CA GLY A 119 -7.80 1.88 -7.50
C GLY A 119 -7.77 0.55 -6.76
N LYS A 120 -7.90 -0.56 -7.50
CA LYS A 120 -7.85 -1.92 -6.95
C LYS A 120 -6.44 -2.52 -7.03
N TYR A 121 -5.43 -1.72 -6.71
CA TYR A 121 -4.03 -2.09 -6.83
C TYR A 121 -3.62 -3.06 -5.71
N LEU A 122 -2.97 -4.14 -6.09
CA LEU A 122 -2.27 -5.02 -5.15
C LEU A 122 -1.18 -4.24 -4.43
N TRP A 123 -0.96 -4.61 -3.17
CA TRP A 123 0.14 -4.11 -2.38
C TRP A 123 1.46 -4.68 -2.91
N LYS A 124 2.47 -3.81 -2.95
CA LYS A 124 3.86 -4.17 -3.19
C LYS A 124 4.71 -3.63 -2.07
N THR A 125 5.90 -4.20 -1.88
CA THR A 125 6.82 -3.79 -0.83
C THR A 125 7.35 -2.36 -0.99
N GLU A 126 7.23 -1.73 -2.17
CA GLU A 126 7.52 -0.30 -2.33
C GLU A 126 6.47 0.62 -1.71
N GLU A 127 5.24 0.13 -1.48
CA GLU A 127 4.23 0.84 -0.68
C GLU A 127 4.46 0.53 0.80
N ASP A 128 4.68 1.56 1.62
CA ASP A 128 4.83 1.39 3.06
C ASP A 128 3.66 0.62 3.67
N PHE A 129 3.97 -0.48 4.36
CA PHE A 129 2.96 -1.37 4.91
C PHE A 129 1.99 -0.69 5.90
N PRO A 130 2.43 0.23 6.80
CA PRO A 130 1.52 0.98 7.65
C PRO A 130 0.53 1.85 6.86
N LEU A 131 0.98 2.45 5.75
CA LEU A 131 0.14 3.24 4.85
C LEU A 131 -0.86 2.36 4.09
N PHE A 132 -0.43 1.18 3.66
CA PHE A 132 -1.32 0.16 3.10
C PHE A 132 -2.43 -0.22 4.09
N LEU A 133 -2.07 -0.59 5.32
CA LEU A 133 -3.07 -0.92 6.35
C LEU A 133 -3.99 0.25 6.66
N GLN A 134 -3.46 1.47 6.72
CA GLN A 134 -4.27 2.67 6.90
C GLN A 134 -5.27 2.86 5.76
N SER A 135 -4.85 2.64 4.50
CA SER A 135 -5.72 2.71 3.33
C SER A 135 -6.84 1.68 3.39
N VAL A 136 -6.52 0.42 3.68
CA VAL A 136 -7.53 -0.65 3.79
C VAL A 136 -8.48 -0.38 4.96
N TYR A 137 -7.99 0.14 6.08
CA TYR A 137 -8.82 0.53 7.23
C TYR A 137 -9.78 1.67 6.87
N ARG A 138 -9.32 2.70 6.14
CA ARG A 138 -10.17 3.79 5.62
C ARG A 138 -11.22 3.24 4.66
N CYS A 139 -10.86 2.28 3.81
CA CYS A 139 -11.82 1.56 3.00
C CYS A 139 -12.86 0.88 3.89
N GLY A 140 -12.49 0.01 4.83
CA GLY A 140 -13.46 -0.61 5.75
C GLY A 140 -14.38 0.42 6.44
N LYS A 141 -13.82 1.57 6.87
CA LYS A 141 -14.57 2.67 7.47
C LYS A 141 -15.62 3.26 6.53
N GLU A 142 -15.22 3.63 5.31
CA GLU A 142 -16.10 4.23 4.30
C GLU A 142 -17.33 3.33 4.02
N LEU A 143 -17.16 2.00 3.96
CA LEU A 143 -18.31 1.08 3.75
C LEU A 143 -19.33 1.17 4.89
N LEU A 144 -18.85 1.25 6.13
CA LEU A 144 -19.71 1.31 7.31
C LEU A 144 -20.33 2.70 7.47
N ASP A 145 -19.60 3.76 7.10
CA ASP A 145 -20.12 5.14 7.06
C ASP A 145 -21.27 5.27 6.05
N GLU A 146 -21.14 4.67 4.86
CA GLU A 146 -22.21 4.63 3.85
C GLU A 146 -23.47 3.91 4.38
N ILE A 147 -23.31 2.80 5.12
CA ILE A 147 -24.43 2.08 5.73
C ILE A 147 -25.09 2.94 6.82
N ASP A 148 -24.31 3.55 7.71
CA ASP A 148 -24.85 4.40 8.78
C ASP A 148 -25.60 5.60 8.21
N ALA A 149 -25.07 6.22 7.15
CA ALA A 149 -25.74 7.31 6.43
C ALA A 149 -27.05 6.85 5.79
N ALA A 150 -27.06 5.70 5.09
CA ALA A 150 -28.26 5.14 4.47
C ALA A 150 -29.36 4.80 5.49
N LEU A 151 -28.99 4.43 6.72
CA LEU A 151 -29.91 4.13 7.82
C LEU A 151 -30.22 5.35 8.71
N GLY A 152 -29.66 6.52 8.42
CA GLY A 152 -29.86 7.74 9.21
C GLY A 152 -29.33 7.64 10.65
N ARG A 153 -28.33 6.79 10.91
CA ARG A 153 -27.78 6.58 12.26
C ARG A 153 -26.94 7.78 12.70
N LYS A 154 -27.32 8.41 13.80
CA LYS A 154 -26.55 9.50 14.44
C LYS A 154 -25.40 9.01 15.31
N LYS A 155 -25.46 7.77 15.79
CA LYS A 155 -24.45 7.15 16.66
C LYS A 155 -24.14 5.75 16.16
N ALA A 156 -22.85 5.44 16.07
CA ALA A 156 -22.37 4.12 15.70
C ALA A 156 -22.81 3.05 16.74
N PRO A 157 -23.25 1.86 16.30
CA PRO A 157 -23.56 0.76 17.19
C PRO A 157 -22.28 0.19 17.82
N ALA A 158 -22.40 -0.45 18.99
CA ALA A 158 -21.25 -0.99 19.74
C ALA A 158 -20.43 -2.03 18.95
N ILE A 159 -21.10 -2.78 18.06
CA ILE A 159 -20.45 -3.80 17.22
C ILE A 159 -19.56 -3.22 16.11
N ARG A 160 -19.65 -1.90 15.83
CA ARG A 160 -18.99 -1.27 14.68
C ARG A 160 -17.48 -1.49 14.67
N GLN A 161 -16.81 -1.32 15.81
CA GLN A 161 -15.35 -1.42 15.87
C GLN A 161 -14.87 -2.85 15.58
N THR A 162 -15.50 -3.85 16.19
CA THR A 162 -15.20 -5.27 15.95
C THR A 162 -15.47 -5.65 14.50
N LEU A 163 -16.59 -5.18 13.93
CA LEU A 163 -16.93 -5.42 12.53
C LEU A 163 -15.95 -4.75 11.56
N GLN A 164 -15.51 -3.51 11.86
CA GLN A 164 -14.54 -2.80 11.04
C GLN A 164 -13.18 -3.50 11.05
N ALA A 165 -12.75 -4.05 12.19
CA ALA A 165 -11.51 -4.82 12.27
C ALA A 165 -11.56 -6.08 11.38
N GLU A 166 -12.64 -6.86 11.48
CA GLU A 166 -12.85 -8.04 10.62
C GLU A 166 -12.93 -7.65 9.14
N LEU A 167 -13.66 -6.58 8.83
CA LEU A 167 -13.81 -6.07 7.47
C LEU A 167 -12.47 -5.64 6.88
N THR A 168 -11.65 -4.94 7.66
CA THR A 168 -10.31 -4.50 7.26
C THR A 168 -9.43 -5.70 6.96
N TYR A 169 -9.49 -6.74 7.79
CA TYR A 169 -8.74 -7.97 7.56
C TYR A 169 -9.15 -8.67 6.26
N LEU A 170 -10.45 -8.82 6.00
CA LEU A 170 -10.95 -9.44 4.76
C LEU A 170 -10.61 -8.60 3.52
N LEU A 171 -10.72 -7.28 3.60
CA LEU A 171 -10.36 -6.38 2.50
C LEU A 171 -8.86 -6.44 2.21
N ALA A 172 -8.01 -6.50 3.25
CA ALA A 172 -6.55 -6.58 3.07
C ALA A 172 -6.14 -7.80 2.24
N GLN A 173 -6.80 -8.95 2.46
CA GLN A 173 -6.56 -10.17 1.68
C GLN A 173 -6.85 -9.99 0.18
N GLN A 174 -7.73 -9.06 -0.22
CA GLN A 174 -8.00 -8.80 -1.64
C GLN A 174 -6.88 -8.03 -2.34
N PHE A 175 -6.01 -7.39 -1.58
CA PHE A 175 -4.91 -6.59 -2.10
C PHE A 175 -3.54 -7.23 -1.86
N ILE A 176 -3.47 -8.44 -1.32
CA ILE A 176 -2.22 -9.14 -1.03
C ILE A 176 -2.11 -10.38 -1.90
N ASP A 177 -1.06 -10.44 -2.72
CA ASP A 177 -0.65 -11.66 -3.41
C ASP A 177 0.19 -12.52 -2.46
N GLY A 178 -0.48 -13.37 -1.68
CA GLY A 178 0.17 -14.20 -0.67
C GLY A 178 1.35 -15.04 -1.21
N PRO A 179 1.18 -15.79 -2.32
CA PRO A 179 2.28 -16.52 -2.94
C PRO A 179 3.48 -15.67 -3.36
N ALA A 180 3.26 -14.58 -4.10
CA ALA A 180 4.36 -13.73 -4.57
C ALA A 180 5.10 -13.07 -3.39
N LEU A 181 4.35 -12.55 -2.41
CA LEU A 181 4.93 -11.89 -1.24
C LEU A 181 5.61 -12.86 -0.28
N LEU A 182 5.15 -14.11 -0.19
CA LEU A 182 5.87 -15.12 0.59
C LEU A 182 7.24 -15.40 -0.01
N GLU A 183 7.35 -15.46 -1.34
CA GLU A 183 8.63 -15.66 -2.02
C GLU A 183 9.59 -14.49 -1.82
N GLU A 184 9.06 -13.27 -1.75
CA GLU A 184 9.85 -12.06 -1.51
C GLU A 184 10.30 -11.91 -0.04
N LEU A 185 9.41 -12.22 0.91
CA LEU A 185 9.62 -11.96 2.33
C LEU A 185 10.31 -13.12 3.07
N ALA A 186 10.28 -14.34 2.54
CA ALA A 186 10.82 -15.52 3.19
C ALA A 186 12.18 -15.95 2.63
N GLN A 187 12.94 -16.68 3.43
CA GLN A 187 14.15 -17.36 2.96
C GLN A 187 13.78 -18.70 2.33
N LYS A 188 14.38 -19.06 1.20
CA LYS A 188 14.24 -20.41 0.65
C LYS A 188 15.16 -21.38 1.39
N ASP A 189 14.65 -22.55 1.73
CA ASP A 189 15.46 -23.64 2.27
C ASP A 189 16.42 -24.14 1.17
N PRO A 190 17.75 -24.02 1.34
CA PRO A 190 18.71 -24.43 0.32
C PRO A 190 18.69 -25.95 0.06
N GLY A 191 18.12 -26.75 0.98
CA GLY A 191 17.97 -28.19 0.82
C GLY A 191 16.70 -28.61 0.08
N ALA A 192 15.81 -27.68 -0.27
CA ALA A 192 14.56 -27.98 -0.95
C ALA A 192 14.72 -28.01 -2.49
N PRO A 193 14.01 -28.91 -3.20
CA PRO A 193 14.04 -28.95 -4.66
C PRO A 193 13.39 -27.69 -5.26
N GLU A 194 13.93 -27.18 -6.36
CA GLU A 194 13.43 -25.95 -7.02
C GLU A 194 11.95 -26.04 -7.43
N GLU A 195 11.50 -27.22 -7.86
CA GLU A 195 10.10 -27.44 -8.27
C GLU A 195 9.10 -27.35 -7.10
N ASN A 196 9.59 -27.57 -5.88
CA ASN A 196 8.79 -27.56 -4.66
C ASN A 196 9.53 -26.82 -3.52
N PRO A 197 9.65 -25.48 -3.64
CA PRO A 197 10.41 -24.69 -2.69
C PRO A 197 9.76 -24.75 -1.31
N VAL A 198 10.62 -24.83 -0.29
CA VAL A 198 10.23 -24.68 1.11
C VAL A 198 10.70 -23.32 1.58
N TYR A 199 9.77 -22.53 2.10
CA TYR A 199 10.02 -21.19 2.65
C TYR A 199 10.22 -21.28 4.16
N VAL A 200 11.24 -20.59 4.66
CA VAL A 200 11.62 -20.55 6.07
C VAL A 200 11.42 -19.13 6.59
N LEU A 201 10.69 -19.02 7.69
CA LEU A 201 10.35 -17.76 8.33
C LEU A 201 10.74 -17.78 9.82
N PRO A 202 11.27 -16.66 10.35
CA PRO A 202 11.35 -16.46 11.78
C PRO A 202 9.95 -16.24 12.34
N ALA A 203 9.61 -16.94 13.42
CA ALA A 203 8.35 -16.80 14.12
C ALA A 203 8.56 -16.85 15.63
N MET A 204 7.50 -16.62 16.39
CA MET A 204 7.50 -16.66 17.84
C MET A 204 6.25 -17.39 18.34
N LEU A 205 6.35 -17.98 19.52
CA LEU A 205 5.24 -18.53 20.27
C LEU A 205 4.84 -17.52 21.35
N GLU A 206 3.64 -16.97 21.23
CA GLU A 206 3.03 -16.17 22.29
C GLU A 206 2.39 -17.10 23.31
N ASN A 207 2.94 -17.05 24.52
CA ASN A 207 2.61 -18.02 25.55
C ASN A 207 1.22 -17.79 26.18
N ALA A 208 0.51 -16.69 25.91
CA ALA A 208 -0.93 -16.47 26.23
C ALA A 208 -1.47 -17.00 27.59
N GLY A 209 -0.65 -17.09 28.63
CA GLY A 209 -1.00 -17.68 29.94
C GLY A 209 -0.72 -19.19 30.10
N TYR A 210 -0.27 -19.87 29.05
CA TYR A 210 0.24 -21.24 29.09
C TYR A 210 1.61 -21.29 29.79
N ARG A 211 1.88 -22.41 30.48
CA ARG A 211 3.14 -22.65 31.21
C ARG A 211 4.14 -23.47 30.42
N ILE A 212 3.74 -23.92 29.23
CA ILE A 212 4.54 -24.81 28.40
C ILE A 212 5.70 -24.02 27.82
N LYS A 213 6.89 -24.57 27.94
CA LYS A 213 8.11 -24.04 27.34
C LYS A 213 8.72 -25.14 26.49
N PRO A 214 8.49 -25.12 25.17
CA PRO A 214 9.04 -26.12 24.29
C PRO A 214 10.56 -26.15 24.38
N ALA A 215 11.14 -27.35 24.42
CA ALA A 215 12.59 -27.50 24.41
C ALA A 215 13.17 -27.04 23.05
N ALA A 216 14.41 -26.56 23.03
CA ALA A 216 15.05 -26.20 21.76
C ALA A 216 15.06 -27.41 20.81
N GLY A 217 14.60 -27.21 19.58
CA GLY A 217 14.44 -28.27 18.61
C GLY A 217 13.15 -29.09 18.71
N GLU A 218 12.30 -28.86 19.72
CA GLU A 218 11.00 -29.53 19.83
C GLU A 218 10.07 -29.10 18.69
N ARG A 219 9.36 -30.07 18.10
CA ARG A 219 8.37 -29.81 17.04
C ARG A 219 7.02 -29.48 17.65
N LEU A 220 6.43 -28.39 17.18
CA LEU A 220 5.08 -27.99 17.53
C LEU A 220 4.13 -28.31 16.38
N LEU A 221 2.91 -28.72 16.74
CA LEU A 221 1.87 -29.08 15.80
C LEU A 221 0.80 -27.99 15.74
N PRO A 222 0.26 -27.67 14.55
CA PRO A 222 -0.96 -26.88 14.44
C PRO A 222 -2.10 -27.50 15.26
N SER A 223 -2.72 -26.69 16.12
CA SER A 223 -3.86 -27.08 16.97
C SER A 223 -5.17 -26.61 16.34
N SER A 224 -5.38 -25.30 16.31
CA SER A 224 -6.59 -24.67 15.82
C SER A 224 -6.30 -23.28 15.25
N LEU A 225 -7.16 -22.80 14.37
CA LEU A 225 -7.11 -21.43 13.90
C LEU A 225 -8.34 -20.68 14.41
N ARG A 226 -8.12 -19.65 15.23
CA ARG A 226 -9.20 -18.84 15.83
C ARG A 226 -8.78 -17.38 15.92
N LYS A 227 -9.69 -16.47 15.54
CA LYS A 227 -9.45 -15.01 15.54
C LYS A 227 -8.16 -14.63 14.80
N HIS A 228 -7.95 -15.19 13.60
CA HIS A 228 -6.76 -14.99 12.77
C HIS A 228 -5.43 -15.31 13.47
N ARG A 229 -5.43 -16.33 14.33
CA ARG A 229 -4.23 -16.81 15.03
C ARG A 229 -4.16 -18.33 14.94
N LEU A 230 -2.98 -18.83 14.58
CA LEU A 230 -2.68 -20.25 14.56
C LEU A 230 -2.18 -20.69 15.94
N TYR A 231 -3.00 -21.45 16.66
CA TYR A 231 -2.60 -22.05 17.92
C TYR A 231 -1.77 -23.30 17.68
N LEU A 232 -0.79 -23.51 18.56
CA LEU A 232 0.17 -24.59 18.48
C LEU A 232 0.08 -25.45 19.74
N LYS A 233 0.33 -26.75 19.56
CA LYS A 233 0.39 -27.74 20.64
C LYS A 233 1.68 -28.55 20.58
N THR A 234 2.07 -29.08 21.72
CA THR A 234 3.19 -30.02 21.84
C THR A 234 2.85 -31.36 21.18
N GLN A 235 3.86 -32.22 21.03
CA GLN A 235 3.64 -33.60 20.56
C GLN A 235 2.75 -34.41 21.52
N ALA A 236 2.75 -34.08 22.81
CA ALA A 236 1.87 -34.66 23.81
C ALA A 236 0.41 -34.19 23.69
N GLY A 237 0.13 -33.21 22.82
CA GLY A 237 -1.22 -32.70 22.57
C GLY A 237 -1.62 -31.49 23.42
N GLU A 238 -0.71 -30.98 24.26
CA GLU A 238 -0.97 -29.83 25.12
C GLU A 238 -0.82 -28.51 24.37
N GLU A 239 -1.81 -27.61 24.48
CA GLU A 239 -1.78 -26.31 23.81
C GLU A 239 -0.73 -25.41 24.47
N ALA A 240 0.20 -24.88 23.66
CA ALA A 240 1.35 -24.11 24.14
C ALA A 240 1.19 -22.60 23.91
N GLY A 241 0.26 -22.17 23.07
CA GLY A 241 0.07 -20.77 22.71
C GLY A 241 -0.26 -20.60 21.23
N TYR A 242 0.01 -19.41 20.69
CA TYR A 242 -0.21 -19.12 19.27
C TYR A 242 1.02 -18.56 18.58
N LEU A 243 1.08 -18.79 17.27
CA LEU A 243 2.12 -18.30 16.38
C LEU A 243 2.00 -16.78 16.20
N SER A 244 3.11 -16.08 16.39
CA SER A 244 3.29 -14.65 16.09
C SER A 244 4.53 -14.45 15.22
N PHE A 245 4.63 -13.28 14.62
CA PHE A 245 5.72 -12.89 13.73
C PHE A 245 6.39 -11.59 14.21
N PRO A 246 7.71 -11.45 14.02
CA PRO A 246 8.41 -10.20 14.27
C PRO A 246 8.10 -9.12 13.21
N ASP A 247 7.72 -9.55 12.01
CA ASP A 247 7.34 -8.69 10.89
C ASP A 247 5.81 -8.68 10.74
N ASP A 248 5.21 -7.50 10.88
CA ASP A 248 3.76 -7.31 10.85
C ASP A 248 3.14 -7.69 9.49
N ARG A 249 3.92 -7.65 8.40
CA ARG A 249 3.46 -8.04 7.06
C ARG A 249 3.05 -9.50 7.01
N LEU A 250 3.74 -10.35 7.75
CA LEU A 250 3.52 -11.79 7.75
C LEU A 250 2.15 -12.17 8.30
N TYR A 251 1.50 -11.36 9.14
CA TYR A 251 0.13 -11.66 9.58
C TYR A 251 -0.88 -11.62 8.44
N TYR A 252 -0.65 -10.78 7.43
CA TYR A 252 -1.56 -10.61 6.30
C TYR A 252 -1.16 -11.46 5.09
N VAL A 253 0.07 -11.99 5.07
CA VAL A 253 0.53 -12.93 4.05
C VAL A 253 0.31 -14.38 4.50
N VAL A 254 0.78 -14.74 5.69
CA VAL A 254 0.89 -16.14 6.14
C VAL A 254 -0.40 -16.68 6.75
N ILE A 255 -1.08 -15.90 7.59
CA ILE A 255 -2.32 -16.37 8.25
C ILE A 255 -3.44 -16.67 7.25
N PRO A 256 -3.70 -15.83 6.21
CA PRO A 256 -4.67 -16.18 5.18
C PRO A 256 -4.34 -17.48 4.43
N LEU A 257 -3.05 -17.78 4.22
CA LEU A 257 -2.64 -19.05 3.60
C LEU A 257 -2.99 -20.26 4.49
N PHE A 258 -2.95 -20.11 5.81
CA PHE A 258 -3.43 -21.13 6.76
C PHE A 258 -4.95 -21.25 6.76
N GLU A 259 -5.67 -20.13 6.80
CA GLU A 259 -7.15 -20.09 6.70
C GLU A 259 -7.65 -20.84 5.48
N GLN A 260 -6.99 -20.62 4.35
CA GLN A 260 -7.33 -21.19 3.06
C GLN A 260 -6.71 -22.60 2.85
N ARG A 261 -5.96 -23.13 3.83
CA ARG A 261 -5.27 -24.44 3.78
C ARG A 261 -4.36 -24.61 2.55
N ARG A 262 -3.76 -23.52 2.07
CA ARG A 262 -2.95 -23.52 0.84
C ARG A 262 -1.53 -24.03 1.02
N VAL A 263 -1.10 -24.15 2.26
CA VAL A 263 0.26 -24.47 2.64
C VAL A 263 0.30 -25.60 3.65
N GLN A 264 1.36 -26.38 3.58
CA GLN A 264 1.75 -27.31 4.64
C GLN A 264 2.84 -26.66 5.48
N VAL A 265 2.80 -26.94 6.77
CA VAL A 265 3.66 -26.26 7.75
C VAL A 265 4.43 -27.26 8.60
N ARG A 266 5.64 -26.88 8.96
CA ARG A 266 6.40 -27.48 10.05
C ARG A 266 6.86 -26.35 10.97
N VAL A 267 6.73 -26.54 12.28
CA VAL A 267 7.11 -25.55 13.28
C VAL A 267 8.04 -26.20 14.30
N GLN A 268 9.11 -25.50 14.66
CA GLN A 268 10.10 -25.99 15.62
C GLN A 268 10.57 -24.86 16.53
N ALA A 269 10.79 -25.16 17.80
CA ALA A 269 11.39 -24.20 18.73
C ALA A 269 12.86 -23.97 18.40
N ASP A 270 13.27 -22.70 18.32
CA ASP A 270 14.59 -22.26 17.90
C ASP A 270 15.28 -21.48 19.03
N GLY A 271 16.13 -22.16 19.81
CA GLY A 271 16.88 -21.58 20.92
C GLY A 271 16.05 -21.28 22.19
N PRO A 272 16.61 -20.56 23.17
CA PRO A 272 15.92 -20.24 24.42
C PRO A 272 14.85 -19.15 24.24
N ALA A 273 13.87 -19.12 25.14
CA ALA A 273 12.85 -18.07 25.19
C ALA A 273 13.47 -16.69 25.40
N VAL A 274 12.94 -15.69 24.70
CA VAL A 274 13.39 -14.30 24.79
C VAL A 274 12.39 -13.52 25.64
N SER A 275 12.85 -12.90 26.71
CA SER A 275 12.04 -11.95 27.47
C SER A 275 12.17 -10.55 26.86
N ARG A 276 11.06 -9.85 26.64
CA ARG A 276 11.10 -8.40 26.43
C ARG A 276 11.59 -7.72 27.72
N ALA A 277 12.55 -6.80 27.59
CA ALA A 277 13.08 -6.05 28.72
C ALA A 277 11.91 -5.38 29.49
N GLY A 278 11.79 -5.68 30.79
CA GLY A 278 10.76 -5.14 31.67
C GLY A 278 9.47 -5.97 31.81
N ASN A 279 9.31 -7.11 31.13
CA ASN A 279 8.14 -7.98 31.36
C ASN A 279 8.47 -9.50 31.30
N PRO A 280 8.84 -10.13 32.43
CA PRO A 280 9.15 -11.56 32.49
C PRO A 280 7.93 -12.48 32.24
N ALA A 281 6.69 -11.96 32.34
CA ALA A 281 5.48 -12.70 32.01
C ALA A 281 5.19 -12.76 30.50
N GLY A 282 5.88 -11.95 29.69
CA GLY A 282 5.75 -11.89 28.23
C GLY A 282 6.88 -12.59 27.48
N ALA A 283 7.49 -13.63 28.05
CA ALA A 283 8.55 -14.38 27.40
C ALA A 283 7.99 -15.08 26.15
N CYS A 284 8.47 -14.71 24.96
CA CYS A 284 8.13 -15.36 23.71
C CYS A 284 9.20 -16.41 23.38
N GLN A 285 8.77 -17.60 22.97
CA GLN A 285 9.70 -18.63 22.52
C GLN A 285 9.94 -18.43 21.03
N ARG A 286 11.20 -18.29 20.61
CA ARG A 286 11.56 -18.21 19.20
C ARG A 286 11.22 -19.53 18.51
N LEU A 287 10.64 -19.42 17.32
CA LEU A 287 10.26 -20.53 16.47
C LEU A 287 10.87 -20.36 15.08
N ARG A 288 11.10 -21.49 14.43
CA ARG A 288 11.33 -21.56 13.00
C ARG A 288 10.12 -22.20 12.34
N LEU A 289 9.59 -21.53 11.32
CA LEU A 289 8.43 -21.96 10.55
C LEU A 289 8.89 -22.31 9.14
N TRP A 290 8.63 -23.54 8.71
CA TRP A 290 8.78 -23.98 7.33
C TRP A 290 7.40 -24.08 6.68
N MET A 291 7.29 -23.58 5.46
CA MET A 291 6.07 -23.56 4.68
C MET A 291 6.32 -24.07 3.28
N ARG A 292 5.42 -24.89 2.75
CA ARG A 292 5.42 -25.29 1.34
C ARG A 292 4.00 -25.22 0.79
N PHE A 293 3.84 -24.82 -0.47
CA PHE A 293 2.52 -24.80 -1.11
C PHE A 293 2.05 -26.23 -1.39
N SER A 294 0.78 -26.52 -1.10
CA SER A 294 0.17 -27.80 -1.46
C SER A 294 -0.01 -27.88 -2.99
N PRO A 295 0.33 -29.01 -3.64
CA PRO A 295 0.22 -29.16 -5.10
C PRO A 295 -1.20 -28.87 -5.63
N GLU A 296 -2.21 -29.29 -4.88
CA GLU A 296 -3.63 -29.16 -5.21
C GLU A 296 -4.18 -27.72 -5.08
N ASN A 297 -3.48 -26.83 -4.37
CA ASN A 297 -3.97 -25.49 -3.99
C ASN A 297 -3.24 -24.33 -4.71
N ARG A 298 -2.44 -24.63 -5.74
CA ARG A 298 -1.92 -23.60 -6.66
C ARG A 298 -3.04 -22.94 -7.48
N VAL A 299 -4.13 -23.67 -7.76
CA VAL A 299 -5.18 -23.26 -8.73
C VAL A 299 -6.54 -22.99 -8.08
N ARG A 300 -6.77 -23.43 -6.84
CA ARG A 300 -8.08 -23.28 -6.18
C ARG A 300 -8.36 -21.81 -5.87
N MET A 301 -9.39 -21.27 -6.52
CA MET A 301 -9.95 -19.96 -6.20
C MET A 301 -10.36 -19.95 -4.71
N PRO A 302 -9.89 -18.98 -3.90
CA PRO A 302 -10.27 -18.92 -2.49
C PRO A 302 -11.80 -18.79 -2.35
N GLU A 303 -12.34 -19.15 -1.17
CA GLU A 303 -13.69 -18.74 -0.76
C GLU A 303 -13.91 -17.30 -1.19
N ASN A 304 -15.02 -17.02 -1.87
CA ASN A 304 -15.26 -15.71 -2.45
C ASN A 304 -15.30 -14.67 -1.31
N LEU A 305 -14.19 -13.97 -1.09
CA LEU A 305 -14.03 -12.98 -0.04
C LEU A 305 -15.13 -11.92 -0.10
N ASN A 306 -15.63 -11.61 -1.31
CA ASN A 306 -16.77 -10.71 -1.48
C ASN A 306 -18.03 -11.24 -0.79
N LEU A 307 -18.32 -12.55 -0.82
CA LEU A 307 -19.47 -13.11 -0.11
C LEU A 307 -19.31 -12.99 1.41
N ARG A 308 -18.09 -13.20 1.93
CA ARG A 308 -17.80 -13.00 3.37
C ARG A 308 -17.94 -11.54 3.77
N ILE A 309 -17.41 -10.63 2.96
CA ILE A 309 -17.56 -9.18 3.14
C ILE A 309 -19.04 -8.78 3.10
N GLU A 310 -19.81 -9.27 2.13
CA GLU A 310 -21.25 -8.99 2.03
C GLU A 310 -22.03 -9.51 3.24
N ALA A 311 -21.75 -10.73 3.71
CA ALA A 311 -22.38 -11.29 4.90
C ALA A 311 -22.06 -10.43 6.14
N LEU A 312 -20.82 -9.97 6.25
CA LEU A 312 -20.36 -9.10 7.32
C LEU A 312 -21.09 -7.74 7.29
N LEU A 313 -21.19 -7.12 6.11
CA LEU A 313 -21.92 -5.86 5.91
C LEU A 313 -23.43 -6.02 6.14
N LYS A 314 -24.03 -7.15 5.74
CA LYS A 314 -25.43 -7.47 6.01
C LYS A 314 -25.71 -7.57 7.51
N ARG A 315 -24.79 -8.15 8.29
CA ARG A 315 -24.88 -8.20 9.76
C ARG A 315 -24.80 -6.80 10.41
N TYR A 316 -24.16 -5.84 9.75
CA TYR A 316 -24.02 -4.47 10.25
C TYR A 316 -25.23 -3.57 9.94
N ARG A 317 -25.94 -3.84 8.84
CA ARG A 317 -27.19 -3.15 8.48
C ARG A 317 -28.27 -3.41 9.51
#